data_AF-A0A1V4SQ20-F1
#
_entry.id   AF-A0A1V4SQ20-F1
#
_cell.length_a   1.000
_cell.length_b   1.000
_cell.length_c   1.000
_cell.angle_alpha   90.00
_cell.angle_beta   90.00
_cell.angle_gamma   90.00
#
_symmetry.space_group_name_H-M   'P 1'
#
loop_
_entity.id
_entity.type
_entity.pdbx_description
1 polymer ?
#
loop_
_entity_poly.entity_id
_entity_poly.type
_entity_poly.pdbx_seq_one_letter_code
_entity_poly.pdbx_strand_id
1 'polypeptide(L)'
;MKLESQFRCNGSDGYLSWLDDVLEIGNTANFDGFEFDYEFKVVDNPNELRELIEEKNKINNKARVVAGYCWNWITEGKSDSAVFDISIEKYNFKMSWNLSNTTWAIAGDSINQAGCIHTSQGLEFDYVGVIIGNDIRYDGRRIITDFTKRAKTDKSLSGIKKMYRENRENALKVADQIIKNTYRTLMSRGQKGCYVYCVDERLQDYLKERLNKFYKPVEYSCAPQDRDKAAEDNSELI
;
A
#
# COMPACT_ATOMS: atom_id res chain seq x y z
N MET A 1 5.37 -5.57 28.18
CA MET A 1 3.91 -5.69 28.05
C MET A 1 3.55 -5.08 26.71
N LYS A 2 3.21 -5.91 25.72
CA LYS A 2 2.96 -5.50 24.32
C LYS A 2 1.45 -5.35 24.19
N LEU A 3 0.96 -4.17 23.81
CA LEU A 3 -0.46 -3.93 23.56
C LEU A 3 -0.80 -4.53 22.19
N GLU A 4 -1.25 -5.78 22.18
CA GLU A 4 -1.89 -6.42 21.03
C GLU A 4 -3.40 -6.16 21.12
N SER A 5 -3.85 -5.15 20.38
CA SER A 5 -5.20 -5.08 19.78
C SER A 5 -5.38 -3.64 19.29
N GLN A 6 -5.13 -3.42 18.00
CA GLN A 6 -5.68 -2.28 17.28
C GLN A 6 -6.52 -2.87 16.16
N PHE A 7 -7.84 -2.93 16.36
CA PHE A 7 -8.79 -3.14 15.27
C PHE A 7 -8.65 -1.99 14.27
N ARG A 8 -7.89 -2.21 13.20
CA ARG A 8 -7.74 -1.27 12.07
C ARG A 8 -7.74 -2.09 10.79
N CYS A 9 -8.51 -1.64 9.79
CA CYS A 9 -8.86 -2.36 8.54
C CYS A 9 -10.02 -3.36 8.67
N ASN A 10 -11.13 -2.95 9.30
CA ASN A 10 -12.40 -3.68 9.33
C ASN A 10 -12.37 -5.15 9.82
N GLY A 11 -11.29 -5.57 10.50
CA GLY A 11 -11.11 -6.97 10.92
C GLY A 11 -9.95 -7.69 10.22
N SER A 12 -9.42 -7.14 9.12
CA SER A 12 -8.44 -7.84 8.29
C SER A 12 -7.02 -7.79 8.87
N ASP A 13 -6.82 -8.51 9.97
CA ASP A 13 -5.51 -8.92 10.47
C ASP A 13 -4.69 -9.59 9.35
N GLY A 14 -5.39 -10.25 8.42
CA GLY A 14 -4.84 -10.72 7.16
C GLY A 14 -4.18 -9.60 6.35
N TYR A 15 -4.89 -8.54 5.98
CA TYR A 15 -4.32 -7.45 5.17
C TYR A 15 -3.06 -6.83 5.82
N LEU A 16 -3.07 -6.62 7.13
CA LEU A 16 -1.89 -6.09 7.83
C LEU A 16 -0.72 -7.07 7.82
N SER A 17 -0.99 -8.37 7.97
CA SER A 17 0.04 -9.42 7.90
C SER A 17 0.62 -9.55 6.49
N TRP A 18 -0.23 -9.44 5.46
CA TRP A 18 0.20 -9.35 4.07
C TRP A 18 1.02 -8.09 3.80
N LEU A 19 0.62 -6.96 4.35
CA LEU A 19 1.35 -5.70 4.20
C LEU A 19 2.76 -5.77 4.81
N ASP A 20 2.89 -6.39 5.98
CA ASP A 20 4.17 -6.63 6.65
C ASP A 20 5.08 -7.57 5.86
N ASP A 21 4.50 -8.59 5.23
CA ASP A 21 5.17 -9.55 4.36
C ASP A 21 5.64 -8.90 3.05
N VAL A 22 4.76 -8.21 2.32
CA VAL A 22 5.14 -7.61 1.02
C VAL A 22 6.12 -6.45 1.15
N LEU A 23 6.10 -5.73 2.27
CA LEU A 23 7.05 -4.66 2.57
C LEU A 23 8.31 -5.15 3.28
N GLU A 24 8.42 -6.44 3.60
CA GLU A 24 9.55 -7.04 4.33
C GLU A 24 9.86 -6.33 5.65
N ILE A 25 8.82 -6.08 6.47
CA ILE A 25 8.93 -5.41 7.79
C ILE A 25 9.10 -6.41 8.93
N GLY A 26 8.67 -7.65 8.73
CA GLY A 26 8.86 -8.74 9.69
C GLY A 26 8.56 -10.10 9.10
N ASN A 27 8.95 -11.16 9.82
CA ASN A 27 8.51 -12.52 9.50
C ASN A 27 7.08 -12.68 10.00
N THR A 28 6.11 -12.56 9.10
CA THR A 28 4.72 -12.91 9.40
C THR A 28 4.49 -14.39 9.14
N ALA A 29 3.82 -15.06 10.07
CA ALA A 29 3.36 -16.43 9.89
C ALA A 29 2.09 -16.42 9.02
N ASN A 30 2.05 -17.33 8.05
CA ASN A 30 0.91 -17.74 7.22
C ASN A 30 -0.22 -16.70 7.07
N PHE A 31 -0.19 -15.97 5.94
CA PHE A 31 -1.31 -15.16 5.50
C PHE A 31 -2.25 -16.01 4.62
N ASP A 32 -3.48 -16.21 5.10
CA ASP A 32 -4.50 -17.06 4.47
C ASP A 32 -5.46 -16.29 3.53
N GLY A 33 -5.12 -15.05 3.16
CA GLY A 33 -5.91 -14.21 2.25
C GLY A 33 -6.57 -13.00 2.92
N PHE A 34 -7.13 -12.11 2.09
CA PHE A 34 -7.87 -10.94 2.59
C PHE A 34 -9.23 -11.37 3.14
N GLU A 35 -9.75 -10.59 4.10
CA GLU A 35 -11.18 -10.69 4.39
C GLU A 35 -11.97 -10.29 3.13
N PHE A 36 -13.09 -10.97 2.88
CA PHE A 36 -13.87 -10.80 1.65
C PHE A 36 -14.29 -9.35 1.36
N ASP A 37 -14.29 -8.48 2.37
CA ASP A 37 -14.78 -7.10 2.27
C ASP A 37 -13.68 -6.05 2.06
N TYR A 38 -12.38 -6.41 2.12
CA TYR A 38 -11.29 -5.45 1.93
C TYR A 38 -10.84 -5.34 0.46
N GLU A 39 -10.93 -4.14 -0.11
CA GLU A 39 -10.60 -3.90 -1.52
C GLU A 39 -9.16 -3.38 -1.69
N PHE A 40 -8.25 -4.23 -2.17
CA PHE A 40 -6.90 -3.82 -2.55
C PHE A 40 -6.71 -3.82 -4.06
N LYS A 41 -6.18 -2.72 -4.62
CA LYS A 41 -5.92 -2.59 -6.07
C LYS A 41 -4.56 -1.96 -6.34
N VAL A 42 -3.90 -2.45 -7.39
CA VAL A 42 -2.68 -1.83 -7.93
C VAL A 42 -3.00 -1.34 -9.34
N VAL A 43 -2.94 -0.03 -9.56
CA VAL A 43 -3.27 0.60 -10.83
C VAL A 43 -2.03 1.00 -11.60
N ASP A 44 -2.14 1.05 -12.93
CA ASP A 44 -1.01 1.35 -13.82
C ASP A 44 -0.80 2.85 -14.08
N ASN A 45 -1.76 3.68 -13.66
CA ASN A 45 -1.76 5.12 -13.93
C ASN A 45 -2.16 5.90 -12.66
N PRO A 46 -1.38 6.92 -12.24
CA PRO A 46 -1.74 7.73 -11.07
C PRO A 46 -3.00 8.59 -11.29
N ASN A 47 -3.38 8.89 -12.53
CA ASN A 47 -4.66 9.55 -12.81
C ASN A 47 -5.85 8.62 -12.55
N GLU A 48 -5.73 7.33 -12.87
CA GLU A 48 -6.73 6.32 -12.53
C GLU A 48 -6.86 6.18 -11.01
N LEU A 49 -5.73 6.19 -10.28
CA LEU A 49 -5.75 6.20 -8.81
C LEU A 49 -6.57 7.38 -8.29
N ARG A 50 -6.33 8.59 -8.81
CA ARG A 50 -7.07 9.79 -8.43
C ARG A 50 -8.56 9.64 -8.71
N GLU A 51 -8.92 9.24 -9.93
CA GLU A 51 -10.32 9.06 -10.34
C GLU A 51 -11.06 8.04 -9.44
N LEU A 52 -10.45 6.89 -9.17
CA LEU A 52 -11.03 5.88 -8.28
C LEU A 52 -11.27 6.41 -6.87
N ILE A 53 -10.34 7.20 -6.34
CA ILE A 53 -10.48 7.81 -5.01
C ILE A 53 -11.52 8.93 -5.00
N GLU A 54 -11.58 9.75 -6.05
CA GLU A 54 -12.64 10.75 -6.22
C GLU A 54 -14.03 10.10 -6.24
N GLU A 55 -14.21 9.00 -6.98
CA GLU A 55 -15.47 8.25 -7.00
C GLU A 55 -15.83 7.68 -5.62
N LYS A 56 -14.88 7.07 -4.91
CA LYS A 56 -15.12 6.60 -3.53
C LYS A 56 -15.42 7.76 -2.57
N ASN A 57 -14.83 8.94 -2.80
CA ASN A 57 -15.04 10.10 -1.95
C ASN A 57 -16.47 10.66 -2.05
N LYS A 58 -17.15 10.50 -3.20
CA LYS A 58 -18.55 10.95 -3.40
C LYS A 58 -19.55 10.29 -2.45
N ILE A 59 -19.22 9.13 -1.87
CA ILE A 59 -20.11 8.38 -0.99
C ILE A 59 -20.35 9.12 0.33
N ASN A 60 -19.27 9.53 1.02
CA ASN A 60 -19.35 10.10 2.37
C ASN A 60 -18.17 11.01 2.73
N ASN A 61 -17.40 11.47 1.75
CA ASN A 61 -16.20 12.30 1.93
C ASN A 61 -15.08 11.64 2.79
N LYS A 62 -14.97 10.31 2.78
CA LYS A 62 -13.93 9.57 3.52
C LYS A 62 -12.93 8.85 2.63
N ALA A 63 -12.58 9.40 1.47
CA ALA A 63 -11.49 8.86 0.66
C ALA A 63 -10.43 9.93 0.36
N ARG A 64 -9.15 9.60 0.48
CA ARG A 64 -8.05 10.56 0.25
C ARG A 64 -6.88 9.92 -0.47
N VAL A 65 -6.20 10.73 -1.28
CA VAL A 65 -4.88 10.39 -1.83
C VAL A 65 -3.81 10.77 -0.81
N VAL A 66 -2.87 9.88 -0.59
CA VAL A 66 -1.64 10.10 0.18
C VAL A 66 -0.44 9.66 -0.63
N ALA A 67 0.73 10.19 -0.31
CA ALA A 67 1.95 9.84 -1.01
C ALA A 67 3.12 9.67 -0.05
N GLY A 68 4.08 8.82 -0.46
CA GLY A 68 5.40 8.76 0.17
C GLY A 68 6.11 10.10 0.08
N TYR A 69 6.97 10.41 1.05
CA TYR A 69 7.59 11.72 1.18
C TYR A 69 8.81 11.88 0.23
N CYS A 70 8.58 11.76 -1.08
CA CYS A 70 9.60 11.83 -2.13
C CYS A 70 9.70 13.20 -2.82
N TRP A 71 8.62 13.98 -2.81
CA TRP A 71 8.56 15.28 -3.47
C TRP A 71 8.76 16.42 -2.46
N ASN A 72 9.62 17.39 -2.81
CA ASN A 72 9.86 18.54 -1.95
C ASN A 72 8.59 19.39 -1.85
N TRP A 73 8.37 19.94 -0.66
CA TRP A 73 7.33 20.93 -0.45
C TRP A 73 7.78 22.26 -1.03
N ILE A 74 7.07 22.74 -2.05
CA ILE A 74 7.31 24.03 -2.66
C ILE A 74 6.71 25.07 -1.72
N THR A 75 7.56 25.91 -1.12
CA THR A 75 7.14 26.94 -0.15
C THR A 75 6.78 28.26 -0.80
N GLU A 76 7.31 28.52 -1.99
CA GLU A 76 7.02 29.71 -2.79
C GLU A 76 5.73 29.49 -3.59
N GLY A 77 4.83 30.48 -3.61
CA GLY A 77 3.56 30.37 -4.33
C GLY A 77 2.56 29.39 -3.72
N LYS A 78 2.67 29.04 -2.43
CA LYS A 78 1.73 28.12 -1.75
C LYS A 78 0.26 28.54 -1.82
N SER A 79 -0.03 29.83 -1.99
CA SER A 79 -1.40 30.33 -2.18
C SER A 79 -1.90 30.21 -3.62
N ASP A 80 -1.05 29.77 -4.55
CA ASP A 80 -1.35 29.61 -5.96
C ASP A 80 -1.72 28.16 -6.28
N SER A 81 -2.95 27.97 -6.77
CA SER A 81 -3.48 26.68 -7.22
C SER A 81 -2.72 26.08 -8.41
N ALA A 82 -1.86 26.84 -9.07
CA ALA A 82 -1.00 26.37 -10.16
C ALA A 82 0.30 25.69 -9.67
N VAL A 83 0.60 25.74 -8.37
CA VAL A 83 1.79 25.11 -7.80
C VAL A 83 1.50 23.65 -7.44
N PHE A 84 2.20 22.74 -8.10
CA PHE A 84 2.10 21.30 -7.88
C PHE A 84 3.43 20.74 -7.38
N ASP A 85 3.42 20.14 -6.19
CA ASP A 85 4.61 19.56 -5.57
C ASP A 85 4.91 18.17 -6.13
N ILE A 86 3.86 17.34 -6.27
CA ILE A 86 3.94 15.98 -6.75
C ILE A 86 3.75 16.01 -8.26
N SER A 87 4.77 15.56 -8.98
CA SER A 87 4.72 15.41 -10.43
C SER A 87 5.23 14.05 -10.84
N ILE A 88 4.50 13.42 -11.77
CA ILE A 88 4.88 12.18 -12.44
C ILE A 88 4.71 12.42 -13.94
N GLU A 89 5.81 12.83 -14.58
CA GLU A 89 5.82 13.32 -15.96
C GLU A 89 5.26 12.32 -16.98
N LYS A 90 5.58 11.03 -16.80
CA LYS A 90 5.11 9.93 -17.68
C LYS A 90 3.61 9.95 -17.93
N TYR A 91 2.81 10.38 -16.95
CA TYR A 91 1.36 10.40 -17.01
C TYR A 91 0.76 11.80 -17.00
N ASN A 92 1.61 12.84 -17.14
CA ASN A 92 1.22 14.23 -16.94
C ASN A 92 0.43 14.45 -15.63
N PHE A 93 0.78 13.69 -14.59
CA PHE A 93 0.10 13.75 -13.31
C PHE A 93 0.72 14.85 -12.44
N LYS A 94 -0.14 15.65 -11.83
CA LYS A 94 0.23 16.73 -10.93
C LYS A 94 -0.73 16.79 -9.75
N MET A 95 -0.19 16.98 -8.55
CA MET A 95 -0.96 17.14 -7.32
C MET A 95 -0.18 17.99 -6.32
N SER A 96 -0.89 18.81 -5.55
CA SER A 96 -0.26 19.62 -4.50
C SER A 96 -0.29 18.86 -3.18
N TRP A 97 0.75 19.05 -2.36
CA TRP A 97 0.72 18.59 -0.99
C TRP A 97 -0.32 19.36 -0.17
N ASN A 98 -0.86 18.73 0.87
CA ASN A 98 -1.86 19.38 1.71
C ASN A 98 -1.24 20.48 2.62
N LEU A 99 -1.68 21.72 2.44
CA LEU A 99 -0.89 22.88 2.88
C LEU A 99 -0.87 23.22 4.38
N SER A 100 -1.60 22.54 5.29
CA SER A 100 -1.73 23.17 6.62
C SER A 100 -2.85 22.87 7.60
N ASN A 101 -3.66 21.79 7.56
CA ASN A 101 -4.78 21.71 8.51
C ASN A 101 -5.24 20.28 8.76
N THR A 102 -5.67 19.98 9.99
CA THR A 102 -6.53 18.83 10.33
C THR A 102 -7.80 18.81 9.47
N THR A 103 -8.20 19.98 8.97
CA THR A 103 -9.32 20.16 8.03
C THR A 103 -9.09 19.46 6.70
N TRP A 104 -7.86 19.15 6.27
CA TRP A 104 -7.61 18.44 5.01
C TRP A 104 -8.32 17.08 4.96
N ALA A 105 -8.39 16.33 6.06
CA ALA A 105 -9.04 15.03 6.05
C ALA A 105 -10.58 15.09 5.97
N ILE A 106 -11.18 16.26 6.23
CA ILE A 106 -12.63 16.43 6.35
C ILE A 106 -13.21 17.47 5.37
N ALA A 107 -12.39 18.35 4.80
CA ALA A 107 -12.83 19.34 3.82
C ALA A 107 -13.16 18.65 2.48
N GLY A 108 -14.23 19.07 1.81
CA GLY A 108 -14.64 18.44 0.55
C GLY A 108 -13.73 18.78 -0.64
N ASP A 109 -13.13 19.97 -0.63
CA ASP A 109 -12.24 20.50 -1.67
C ASP A 109 -10.82 19.90 -1.63
N SER A 110 -10.46 19.25 -0.52
CA SER A 110 -9.13 18.70 -0.29
C SER A 110 -8.84 17.38 -1.01
N ILE A 111 -9.83 16.82 -1.71
CA ILE A 111 -9.67 15.62 -2.54
C ILE A 111 -8.61 15.80 -3.63
N ASN A 112 -8.39 17.03 -4.08
CA ASN A 112 -7.38 17.41 -5.07
C ASN A 112 -5.96 17.54 -4.48
N GLN A 113 -5.78 17.28 -3.19
CA GLN A 113 -4.49 17.40 -2.49
C GLN A 113 -4.05 16.05 -1.92
N ALA A 114 -2.73 15.80 -1.95
CA ALA A 114 -2.15 14.61 -1.36
C ALA A 114 -1.76 14.85 0.12
N GLY A 115 -2.13 13.91 0.98
CA GLY A 115 -1.61 13.83 2.35
C GLY A 115 -0.26 13.13 2.40
N CYS A 116 0.48 13.35 3.49
CA CYS A 116 1.70 12.62 3.81
C CYS A 116 1.54 11.88 5.14
N ILE A 117 2.57 11.14 5.59
CA ILE A 117 2.52 10.41 6.85
C ILE A 117 2.21 11.32 8.06
N HIS A 118 2.69 12.56 8.06
CA HIS A 118 2.46 13.50 9.17
C HIS A 118 1.03 14.03 9.20
N THR A 119 0.41 14.22 8.04
CA THR A 119 -0.94 14.78 7.93
C THR A 119 -2.04 13.73 7.96
N SER A 120 -1.68 12.45 7.80
CA SER A 120 -2.56 11.30 7.98
C SER A 120 -2.46 10.67 9.37
N GLN A 121 -1.60 11.19 10.25
CA GLN A 121 -1.40 10.61 11.58
C GLN A 121 -2.66 10.74 12.44
N GLY A 122 -3.19 9.60 12.90
CA GLY A 122 -4.39 9.55 13.74
C GLY A 122 -5.71 9.71 12.96
N LEU A 123 -5.63 9.76 11.62
CA LEU A 123 -6.78 9.82 10.74
C LEU A 123 -7.00 8.45 10.09
N GLU A 124 -8.26 8.16 9.78
CA GLU A 124 -8.69 6.93 9.12
C GLU A 124 -9.70 7.31 8.03
N PHE A 125 -9.61 6.62 6.89
CA PHE A 125 -10.43 6.84 5.71
C PHE A 125 -11.18 5.54 5.38
N ASP A 126 -12.31 5.63 4.70
CA ASP A 126 -12.94 4.45 4.11
C ASP A 126 -12.04 3.87 3.02
N TYR A 127 -11.51 4.73 2.14
CA TYR A 127 -10.57 4.35 1.08
C TYR A 127 -9.34 5.25 1.06
N VAL A 128 -8.18 4.68 0.77
CA VAL A 128 -6.94 5.45 0.60
C VAL A 128 -6.31 5.13 -0.75
N GLY A 129 -5.88 6.17 -1.47
CA GLY A 129 -5.03 6.02 -2.65
C GLY A 129 -3.60 6.35 -2.27
N VAL A 130 -2.66 5.43 -2.44
CA VAL A 130 -1.26 5.60 -2.06
C VAL A 130 -0.39 5.70 -3.30
N ILE A 131 0.29 6.84 -3.46
CA ILE A 131 1.35 7.02 -4.45
C ILE A 131 2.68 6.63 -3.80
N ILE A 132 3.27 5.55 -4.27
CA ILE A 132 4.57 5.06 -3.84
C ILE A 132 5.66 5.67 -4.70
N GLY A 133 6.55 6.44 -4.07
CA GLY A 133 7.66 7.11 -4.74
C GLY A 133 8.91 6.24 -4.90
N ASN A 134 9.98 6.84 -5.43
CA ASN A 134 11.23 6.15 -5.77
C ASN A 134 12.13 5.80 -4.58
N ASP A 135 11.73 6.16 -3.36
CA ASP A 135 12.43 5.79 -2.12
C ASP A 135 12.27 4.32 -1.73
N ILE A 136 11.33 3.61 -2.35
CA ILE A 136 11.16 2.16 -2.25
C ILE A 136 10.97 1.55 -3.65
N ARG A 137 11.65 0.44 -3.94
CA ARG A 137 11.66 -0.23 -5.25
C ARG A 137 11.80 -1.73 -5.09
N TYR A 138 11.61 -2.48 -6.17
CA TYR A 138 11.87 -3.92 -6.19
C TYR A 138 13.03 -4.27 -7.13
N ASP A 139 14.06 -4.96 -6.62
CA ASP A 139 15.24 -5.32 -7.41
C ASP A 139 15.09 -6.63 -8.21
N GLY A 140 13.95 -7.32 -8.08
CA GLY A 140 13.69 -8.64 -8.65
C GLY A 140 13.86 -9.78 -7.65
N ARG A 141 14.35 -9.49 -6.44
CA ARG A 141 14.48 -10.46 -5.34
C ARG A 141 13.87 -9.94 -4.06
N ARG A 142 14.12 -8.67 -3.74
CA ARG A 142 13.69 -8.03 -2.49
C ARG A 142 13.33 -6.57 -2.67
N ILE A 143 12.67 -6.04 -1.66
CA ILE A 143 12.45 -4.60 -1.51
C ILE A 143 13.80 -3.90 -1.23
N ILE A 144 14.05 -2.82 -1.96
CA ILE A 144 15.18 -1.93 -1.72
C ILE A 144 14.67 -0.53 -1.37
N THR A 145 15.30 0.10 -0.38
CA THR A 145 14.98 1.46 0.04
C THR A 145 16.13 2.42 -0.25
N ASP A 146 15.80 3.68 -0.52
CA ASP A 146 16.77 4.72 -0.88
C ASP A 146 16.41 6.06 -0.24
N PHE A 147 17.01 6.35 0.92
CA PHE A 147 16.81 7.61 1.63
C PHE A 147 17.25 8.83 0.83
N THR A 148 18.05 8.67 -0.22
CA THR A 148 18.49 9.80 -1.07
C THR A 148 17.39 10.25 -2.04
N LYS A 149 16.36 9.42 -2.25
CA LYS A 149 15.16 9.73 -3.06
C LYS A 149 14.04 10.38 -2.26
N ARG A 150 14.22 10.57 -0.96
CA ARG A 150 13.29 11.29 -0.09
C ARG A 150 13.47 12.79 -0.26
N ALA A 151 12.40 13.54 -0.06
CA ALA A 151 12.44 14.99 -0.11
C ALA A 151 13.42 15.52 0.95
N LYS A 152 14.11 16.62 0.65
CA LYS A 152 15.00 17.28 1.62
C LYS A 152 14.21 17.88 2.79
N THR A 153 12.92 18.15 2.58
CA THR A 153 12.00 18.67 3.60
C THR A 153 11.45 17.59 4.52
N ASP A 154 11.75 16.31 4.26
CA ASP A 154 11.34 15.19 5.12
C ASP A 154 12.12 15.19 6.44
N LYS A 155 11.44 15.55 7.52
CA LYS A 155 12.03 15.56 8.86
C LYS A 155 12.17 14.16 9.47
N SER A 156 11.47 13.15 8.95
CA SER A 156 11.54 11.78 9.49
C SER A 156 12.92 11.15 9.33
N LEU A 157 13.72 11.61 8.36
CA LEU A 157 15.10 11.18 8.11
C LEU A 157 16.15 12.19 8.58
N SER A 158 15.77 13.12 9.47
CA SER A 158 16.71 14.06 10.06
C SER A 158 17.87 13.32 10.74
N GLY A 159 19.11 13.75 10.43
CA GLY A 159 20.32 13.11 10.96
C GLY A 159 20.81 11.88 10.18
N ILE A 160 20.03 11.30 9.24
CA ILE A 160 20.43 10.08 8.53
C ILE A 160 21.74 10.25 7.74
N LYS A 161 21.95 11.43 7.14
CA LYS A 161 23.19 11.75 6.39
C LYS A 161 24.42 11.86 7.28
N LYS A 162 24.24 12.30 8.53
CA LYS A 162 25.33 12.32 9.52
C LYS A 162 25.65 10.87 9.93
N MET A 163 24.62 10.12 10.32
CA MET A 163 24.74 8.72 10.68
C MET A 163 25.38 7.89 9.56
N TYR A 164 25.04 8.14 8.30
CA TYR A 164 25.61 7.43 7.15
C TYR A 164 27.12 7.63 6.98
N ARG A 165 27.63 8.82 7.36
CA ARG A 165 29.07 9.11 7.35
C ARG A 165 29.80 8.46 8.53
N GLU A 166 29.12 8.29 9.66
CA GLU A 166 29.70 7.74 10.89
C GLU A 166 29.60 6.20 10.95
N ASN A 167 28.45 5.66 10.59
CA ASN A 167 28.14 4.24 10.51
C ASN A 167 27.14 3.98 9.38
N ARG A 168 27.67 3.63 8.21
CA ARG A 168 26.89 3.38 6.99
C ARG A 168 25.85 2.28 7.18
N GLU A 169 26.22 1.15 7.76
CA GLU A 169 25.32 0.01 7.91
C GLU A 169 24.13 0.35 8.79
N ASN A 170 24.38 1.00 9.92
CA ASN A 170 23.31 1.43 10.83
C ASN A 170 22.37 2.45 10.16
N ALA A 171 22.92 3.42 9.43
CA ALA A 171 22.11 4.40 8.72
C ALA A 171 21.20 3.76 7.66
N LEU A 172 21.72 2.77 6.91
CA LEU A 172 20.92 2.05 5.93
C LEU A 172 19.79 1.24 6.59
N LYS A 173 20.06 0.56 7.72
CA LYS A 173 19.02 -0.17 8.48
C LYS A 173 17.93 0.76 9.03
N VAL A 174 18.33 1.89 9.62
CA VAL A 174 17.39 2.87 10.17
C VAL A 174 16.55 3.50 9.06
N ALA A 175 17.17 3.87 7.94
CA ALA A 175 16.47 4.40 6.77
C ALA A 175 15.46 3.40 6.20
N ASP A 176 15.85 2.14 6.05
CA ASP A 176 14.99 1.07 5.55
C ASP A 176 13.73 0.94 6.41
N GLN A 177 13.91 0.87 7.72
CA GLN A 177 12.80 0.76 8.66
C GLN A 177 11.86 1.97 8.58
N ILE A 178 12.39 3.20 8.51
CA ILE A 178 11.59 4.43 8.42
C ILE A 178 10.78 4.46 7.12
N ILE A 179 11.40 4.12 5.99
CA ILE A 179 10.76 4.14 4.68
C ILE A 179 9.66 3.08 4.60
N LYS A 180 9.95 1.83 4.99
CA LYS A 180 8.96 0.76 4.99
C LYS A 180 7.80 1.05 5.94
N ASN A 181 8.08 1.53 7.16
CA ASN A 181 7.03 1.91 8.12
C ASN A 181 6.18 3.09 7.63
N THR A 182 6.76 3.99 6.83
CA THR A 182 6.01 5.07 6.18
C THR A 182 4.93 4.47 5.29
N TYR A 183 5.29 3.58 4.37
CA TYR A 183 4.33 2.96 3.45
C TYR A 183 3.36 2.04 4.16
N ARG A 184 3.82 1.25 5.13
CA ARG A 184 2.94 0.44 5.99
C ARG A 184 1.85 1.30 6.63
N THR A 185 2.24 2.45 7.18
CA THR A 185 1.31 3.38 7.84
C THR A 185 0.32 4.00 6.85
N LEU A 186 0.77 4.41 5.66
CA LEU A 186 -0.09 5.02 4.64
C LEU A 186 -1.10 4.00 4.09
N MET A 187 -0.63 2.81 3.76
CA MET A 187 -1.43 1.73 3.17
C MET A 187 -2.42 1.12 4.18
N SER A 188 -2.20 1.28 5.48
CA SER A 188 -3.13 0.84 6.52
C SER A 188 -4.15 1.90 6.94
N ARG A 189 -4.25 3.06 6.24
CA ARG A 189 -5.23 4.11 6.58
C ARG A 189 -6.63 3.89 6.03
N GLY A 190 -6.78 3.05 5.01
CA GLY A 190 -8.08 2.69 4.44
C GLY A 190 -8.72 1.57 5.25
N GLN A 191 -9.94 1.81 5.74
CA GLN A 191 -10.73 0.82 6.48
C GLN A 191 -11.40 -0.20 5.55
N LYS A 192 -11.86 0.23 4.37
CA LYS A 192 -12.56 -0.60 3.37
C LYS A 192 -11.68 -0.94 2.17
N GLY A 193 -10.68 -0.12 1.86
CA GLY A 193 -9.78 -0.42 0.76
C GLY A 193 -8.57 0.49 0.63
N CYS A 194 -7.57 -0.01 -0.07
CA CYS A 194 -6.31 0.66 -0.37
C CYS A 194 -5.95 0.44 -1.84
N TYR A 195 -5.81 1.54 -2.58
CA TYR A 195 -5.41 1.52 -3.98
C TYR A 195 -4.00 2.09 -4.10
N VAL A 196 -3.17 1.50 -4.95
CA VAL A 196 -1.74 1.83 -5.01
C VAL A 196 -1.33 2.09 -6.44
N TYR A 197 -0.53 3.13 -6.62
CA TYR A 197 0.30 3.34 -7.80
C TYR A 197 1.78 3.38 -7.38
N CYS A 198 2.66 2.72 -8.14
CA CYS A 198 4.10 2.74 -7.88
C CYS A 198 4.84 3.47 -8.99
N VAL A 199 5.74 4.39 -8.63
CA VAL A 199 6.63 5.02 -9.61
C VAL A 199 7.63 4.01 -10.20
N ASP A 200 8.03 3.01 -9.41
CA ASP A 200 8.84 1.88 -9.86
C ASP A 200 7.95 0.76 -10.41
N GLU A 201 8.05 0.50 -11.71
CA GLU A 201 7.24 -0.50 -12.41
C GLU A 201 7.46 -1.92 -11.87
N ARG A 202 8.69 -2.26 -11.47
CA ARG A 202 9.01 -3.57 -10.90
C ARG A 202 8.33 -3.78 -9.55
N LEU A 203 8.27 -2.74 -8.71
CA LEU A 203 7.52 -2.79 -7.46
C LEU A 203 6.02 -2.96 -7.72
N GLN A 204 5.49 -2.30 -8.75
CA GLN A 204 4.09 -2.44 -9.15
C GLN A 204 3.77 -3.90 -9.55
N ASP A 205 4.58 -4.48 -10.42
CA ASP A 205 4.45 -5.85 -10.88
C ASP A 205 4.58 -6.85 -9.73
N TYR A 206 5.54 -6.60 -8.82
CA TYR A 206 5.69 -7.38 -7.61
C TYR A 206 4.41 -7.36 -6.77
N LEU A 207 3.83 -6.19 -6.48
CA LEU A 207 2.59 -6.12 -5.70
C LEU A 207 1.43 -6.83 -6.41
N LYS A 208 1.30 -6.68 -7.74
CA LYS A 208 0.30 -7.42 -8.55
C LYS A 208 0.50 -8.93 -8.48
N GLU A 209 1.74 -9.42 -8.57
CA GLU A 209 2.06 -10.84 -8.45
C GLU A 209 1.72 -11.36 -7.06
N ARG A 210 2.06 -10.61 -6.00
CA ARG A 210 1.72 -10.96 -4.62
C ARG A 210 0.21 -11.08 -4.47
N LEU A 211 -0.60 -10.19 -5.04
CA LEU A 211 -2.07 -10.30 -5.02
C LEU A 211 -2.60 -11.54 -5.75
N ASN A 212 -2.09 -11.81 -6.95
CA ASN A 212 -2.58 -12.92 -7.77
C ASN A 212 -2.33 -14.30 -7.16
N LYS A 213 -1.34 -14.43 -6.27
CA LYS A 213 -1.09 -15.68 -5.52
C LYS A 213 -2.27 -16.08 -4.61
N PHE A 214 -3.18 -15.15 -4.29
CA PHE A 214 -4.35 -15.40 -3.44
C PHE A 214 -5.64 -15.68 -4.22
N TYR A 215 -5.72 -15.29 -5.50
CA TYR A 215 -6.90 -15.48 -6.33
C TYR A 215 -6.90 -16.78 -7.14
N LYS A 216 -5.89 -17.65 -7.00
CA LYS A 216 -5.91 -18.96 -7.67
C LYS A 216 -7.01 -19.83 -7.05
N PRO A 217 -8.04 -20.24 -7.81
CA PRO A 217 -8.99 -21.23 -7.33
C PRO A 217 -8.22 -22.51 -7.02
N VAL A 218 -8.53 -23.16 -5.91
CA VAL A 218 -8.14 -24.54 -5.69
C VAL A 218 -8.77 -25.35 -6.82
N GLU A 219 -7.97 -25.79 -7.79
CA GLU A 219 -8.40 -26.79 -8.76
C GLU A 219 -8.67 -28.08 -7.99
N TYR A 220 -9.95 -28.35 -7.71
CA TYR A 220 -10.36 -29.69 -7.31
C TYR A 220 -10.16 -30.61 -8.51
N SER A 221 -9.03 -31.32 -8.56
CA SER A 221 -8.91 -32.49 -9.41
C SER A 221 -9.85 -33.56 -8.85
N CYS A 222 -11.05 -33.68 -9.42
CA CYS A 222 -11.90 -34.83 -9.17
C CYS A 222 -11.23 -36.03 -9.83
N ALA A 223 -10.52 -36.84 -9.05
CA ALA A 223 -10.03 -38.14 -9.52
C ALA A 223 -11.26 -39.00 -9.87
N PRO A 224 -11.30 -39.67 -11.04
CA PRO A 224 -12.40 -40.56 -11.37
C PRO A 224 -12.45 -41.69 -10.34
N GLN A 225 -13.61 -41.88 -9.71
CA GLN A 225 -13.87 -43.08 -8.90
C GLN A 225 -13.90 -44.29 -9.83
N ASP A 226 -12.98 -45.23 -9.59
CA ASP A 226 -13.00 -46.55 -10.20
C ASP A 226 -14.36 -47.21 -9.97
N ARG A 227 -15.12 -47.39 -11.05
CA ARG A 227 -16.26 -48.30 -11.07
C ARG A 227 -15.70 -49.70 -11.18
N ASP A 228 -15.33 -50.28 -10.05
CA ASP A 228 -15.06 -51.71 -10.00
C ASP A 228 -16.35 -52.51 -10.17
N LYS A 229 -16.19 -53.51 -11.04
CA LYS A 229 -17.19 -54.44 -11.56
C LYS A 229 -17.81 -55.28 -10.44
N ALA A 230 -19.14 -55.40 -10.44
CA ALA A 230 -19.84 -56.52 -9.80
C ALA A 230 -21.03 -56.96 -10.67
N ALA A 231 -20.73 -57.90 -11.57
CA ALA A 231 -21.61 -58.84 -12.28
C ALA A 231 -20.64 -60.00 -12.60
N GLU A 232 -20.83 -61.27 -12.27
CA GLU A 232 -21.99 -62.13 -12.01
C GLU A 232 -21.51 -63.39 -11.24
N ASP A 233 -22.47 -64.27 -10.94
CA ASP A 233 -22.39 -65.64 -10.41
C ASP A 233 -22.19 -65.78 -8.89
N ASN A 234 -23.06 -66.50 -8.16
CA ASN A 234 -23.50 -67.85 -8.51
C ASN A 234 -24.85 -68.22 -7.86
N SER A 235 -25.68 -68.90 -8.63
CA SER A 235 -26.80 -69.72 -8.20
C SER A 235 -26.31 -70.93 -7.37
N GLU A 236 -26.93 -71.22 -6.23
CA GLU A 236 -27.20 -72.58 -5.74
C GLU A 236 -28.00 -72.59 -4.41
N LEU A 237 -29.14 -73.33 -4.41
CA LEU A 237 -29.75 -74.11 -3.31
C LEU A 237 -30.18 -73.35 -2.04
N ILE A 238 -31.45 -73.30 -1.58
CA ILE A 238 -32.58 -74.27 -1.52
C ILE A 238 -33.88 -73.46 -1.47
#